data_AF-A0A8J6TGH9-F1
#
_entry.id   AF-A0A8J6TGH9-F1
#
_cell.length_a   1.000
_cell.length_b   1.000
_cell.length_c   1.000
_cell.angle_alpha   90.00
_cell.angle_beta   90.00
_cell.angle_gamma   90.00
#
_symmetry.space_group_name_H-M   'P 1'
#
loop_
_entity.id
_entity.type
_entity.pdbx_description
1 polymer ?
#
loop_
_entity_poly.entity_id
_entity_poly.type
_entity_poly.pdbx_seq_one_letter_code
_entity_poly.pdbx_strand_id
1 'polypeptide(L)' 'MTKSKAQAETPSPMLNKPVTDEAILKVTKEIVVKFIEVGHLSPVKFDEIFAQVHGTISRTVRTDDRD' A
#
# COMPACT_ATOMS: atom_id res chain seq x y z
N MET A 1 -13.29 36.56 -36.14
CA MET A 1 -13.59 35.24 -35.53
C MET A 1 -12.55 34.24 -35.99
N THR A 2 -11.59 33.89 -35.15
CA THR A 2 -10.91 32.59 -35.20
C THR A 2 -10.36 32.31 -33.80
N LYS A 3 -10.85 31.21 -33.24
CA LYS A 3 -10.76 30.81 -31.84
C LYS A 3 -9.37 30.22 -31.59
N SER A 4 -8.59 30.79 -30.68
CA SER A 4 -7.31 30.21 -30.26
C SER A 4 -7.53 28.91 -29.49
N LYS A 5 -7.14 27.82 -30.14
CA LYS A 5 -6.58 26.56 -29.63
C LYS A 5 -6.86 26.23 -28.16
N ALA A 6 -7.81 25.33 -27.96
CA ALA A 6 -7.97 24.57 -26.73
C ALA A 6 -6.66 23.83 -26.41
N GLN A 7 -6.14 24.07 -25.21
CA GLN A 7 -5.05 23.32 -24.63
C GLN A 7 -5.60 21.94 -24.28
N ALA A 8 -5.16 20.92 -25.01
CA ALA A 8 -5.43 19.53 -24.66
C ALA A 8 -4.67 19.23 -23.36
N GLU A 9 -5.39 19.18 -22.25
CA GLU A 9 -4.93 18.58 -21.01
C GLU A 9 -4.67 17.10 -21.31
N THR A 10 -3.40 16.79 -21.59
CA THR A 10 -2.93 15.42 -21.63
C THR A 10 -3.07 14.90 -20.20
N PRO A 11 -3.82 13.81 -19.93
CA PRO A 11 -3.81 13.22 -18.61
C PRO A 11 -2.36 12.84 -18.33
N SER A 12 -1.77 13.51 -17.34
CA SER A 12 -0.41 13.21 -16.91
C SER A 12 -0.33 11.71 -16.64
N PRO A 13 0.69 11.00 -17.13
CA PRO A 13 0.84 9.59 -16.82
C PRO A 13 0.84 9.50 -15.30
N MET A 14 -0.12 8.76 -14.73
CA MET A 14 -0.20 8.56 -13.29
C MET A 14 1.16 8.00 -12.88
N LEU A 15 1.99 8.85 -12.28
CA LEU A 15 3.33 8.49 -11.86
C LEU A 15 3.14 7.35 -10.88
N ASN A 16 3.54 6.14 -11.26
CA ASN A 16 3.56 4.95 -10.41
C ASN A 16 4.45 5.29 -9.21
N LYS A 17 3.90 5.93 -8.19
CA LYS A 17 4.63 6.27 -6.98
C LYS A 17 5.04 4.97 -6.33
N PRO A 18 6.33 4.77 -6.03
CA PRO A 18 6.76 3.59 -5.31
C PRO A 18 6.02 3.52 -3.97
N VAL A 19 5.59 2.32 -3.60
CA VAL A 19 4.96 2.08 -2.30
C VAL A 19 5.95 2.46 -1.21
N THR A 20 5.58 3.42 -0.36
CA THR A 20 6.46 3.91 0.70
C THR A 20 6.44 2.97 1.91
N ASP A 21 7.53 2.97 2.68
CA ASP A 21 7.61 2.22 3.94
C ASP A 21 6.51 2.63 4.93
N GLU A 22 6.14 3.91 4.93
CA GLU A 22 5.02 4.42 5.72
C GLU A 22 3.69 3.78 5.30
N ALA A 23 3.46 3.61 3.99
CA ALA A 23 2.25 2.95 3.48
C ALA A 23 2.21 1.48 3.90
N ILE A 24 3.35 0.78 3.82
CA ILE A 24 3.49 -0.62 4.28
C ILE A 24 3.17 -0.72 5.77
N LEU A 25 3.71 0.18 6.59
CA LEU A 25 3.50 0.18 8.04
C LEU A 25 2.03 0.46 8.41
N LYS A 26 1.39 1.44 7.74
CA LYS A 26 -0.03 1.75 7.96
C LYS A 26 -0.93 0.57 7.63
N VAL A 27 -0.75 -0.05 6.46
CA VAL A 27 -1.54 -1.22 6.05
C VAL A 27 -1.29 -2.39 7.00
N THR A 28 -0.05 -2.64 7.40
CA THR A 28 0.28 -3.68 8.38
C THR A 28 -0.50 -3.49 9.67
N LYS A 29 -0.47 -2.27 10.23
CA LYS A 29 -1.22 -1.92 11.45
C LYS A 29 -2.72 -2.15 11.27
N GLU A 30 -3.30 -1.64 10.19
CA GLU A 30 -4.75 -1.74 9.94
C GLU A 30 -5.22 -3.19 9.85
N ILE A 31 -4.47 -4.05 9.14
CA ILE A 31 -4.78 -5.48 9.05
C ILE A 31 -4.73 -6.11 10.45
N VAL A 32 -3.61 -6.00 11.16
CA VAL A 32 -3.45 -6.67 12.47
C VAL A 32 -4.51 -6.21 13.46
N VAL A 33 -4.77 -4.90 13.55
CA VAL A 33 -5.80 -4.34 14.44
C VAL A 33 -7.19 -4.84 14.03
N LYS A 34 -7.52 -4.87 12.74
CA LYS A 34 -8.82 -5.36 12.26
C LYS A 34 -9.08 -6.80 12.69
N PHE A 35 -8.08 -7.67 12.54
CA PHE A 35 -8.20 -9.08 12.94
C PHE A 35 -8.35 -9.26 14.46
N ILE A 36 -7.76 -8.39 15.28
CA ILE A 36 -7.98 -8.36 16.73
C ILE A 36 -9.39 -7.86 17.06
N GLU A 37 -9.85 -6.79 16.41
CA GLU A 37 -11.19 -6.22 16.61
C GLU A 37 -12.31 -7.23 16.31
N VAL A 38 -12.14 -8.06 15.26
CA VAL A 38 -13.11 -9.12 14.92
C VAL A 38 -12.89 -10.43 15.68
N GLY A 39 -11.95 -10.47 16.63
CA GLY A 39 -11.69 -11.62 17.49
C GLY A 39 -11.01 -12.81 16.78
N HIS A 40 -10.42 -12.60 15.61
CA HIS A 40 -9.71 -13.65 14.86
C HIS A 40 -8.24 -13.79 15.26
N LEU A 41 -7.68 -12.76 15.92
CA LEU A 41 -6.34 -12.80 16.49
C LEU A 41 -6.37 -12.36 17.95
N SER A 42 -5.54 -13.02 18.77
CA SER A 42 -5.30 -12.60 20.15
C SER A 42 -4.21 -11.52 20.19
N PRO A 43 -4.34 -10.48 21.03
CA PRO A 43 -3.29 -9.48 21.21
C PRO A 43 -2.03 -10.03 21.87
N VAL A 44 -2.07 -11.23 22.47
CA VAL A 44 -0.93 -11.84 23.19
C VAL A 44 0.27 -12.09 22.28
N LYS A 45 0.02 -12.38 20.99
CA LYS A 45 1.07 -12.67 19.99
C LYS A 45 1.26 -11.53 18.99
N PHE A 46 0.93 -10.30 19.39
CA PHE A 46 0.91 -9.15 18.49
C PHE A 46 2.25 -8.96 17.77
N ASP A 47 3.36 -9.09 18.49
CA ASP A 47 4.72 -8.94 17.95
C ASP A 47 5.03 -9.93 16.82
N GLU A 48 4.79 -11.22 17.05
CA GLU A 48 5.00 -12.31 16.08
C GLU A 48 4.14 -12.09 14.82
N ILE A 49 2.85 -11.84 15.03
CA ILE A 49 1.87 -11.66 13.95
C ILE A 49 2.19 -10.41 13.14
N PHE A 50 2.50 -9.29 13.80
CA PHE A 50 2.79 -8.03 13.12
C PHE A 50 4.02 -8.17 12.22
N ALA A 51 5.07 -8.86 12.69
CA ALA A 51 6.25 -9.15 11.87
C ALA A 51 5.92 -10.03 10.65
N GLN A 52 5.07 -11.05 10.81
CA GLN A 52 4.63 -11.92 9.73
C GLN A 52 3.82 -11.16 8.66
N VAL A 53 2.84 -10.35 9.08
CA VAL A 53 2.01 -9.54 8.17
C VAL A 53 2.86 -8.50 7.45
N HIS A 54 3.70 -7.76 8.20
CA HIS A 54 4.62 -6.76 7.63
C HIS A 54 5.54 -7.37 6.57
N GLY A 55 6.16 -8.51 6.88
CA GLY A 55 7.04 -9.22 5.96
C GLY A 55 6.31 -9.70 4.71
N THR A 56 5.06 -10.14 4.84
CA THR A 56 4.23 -10.58 3.71
C THR A 56 3.94 -9.42 2.78
N ILE A 57 3.42 -8.31 3.31
CA ILE A 57 3.14 -7.09 2.51
C ILE A 57 4.41 -6.57 1.86
N SER A 58 5.49 -6.45 2.65
CA SER A 58 6.78 -5.94 2.16
C SER A 58 7.29 -6.77 0.98
N ARG A 59 7.19 -8.10 1.05
CA ARG A 59 7.57 -8.95 -0.08
C ARG A 59 6.66 -8.74 -1.28
N THR A 60 5.34 -8.69 -1.09
CA THR A 60 4.37 -8.51 -2.19
C THR A 60 4.51 -7.19 -2.93
N VAL A 61 4.84 -6.10 -2.23
CA VAL A 61 4.95 -4.77 -2.86
C VAL A 61 6.37 -4.48 -3.35
N ARG A 62 7.35 -5.27 -2.92
CA ARG A 62 8.76 -5.17 -3.32
C ARG A 62 9.22 -6.36 -4.17
N THR A 63 8.32 -7.25 -4.57
CA THR A 63 8.65 -8.36 -5.48
C THR A 63 9.10 -7.80 -6.82
N ASP A 64 10.44 -7.75 -6.90
CA ASP A 64 11.35 -7.86 -8.03
C ASP A 64 10.72 -7.86 -9.44
N ASP A 65 11.15 -6.90 -10.26
CA ASP A 65 11.24 -6.94 -11.72
C ASP A 65 12.18 -8.09 -12.21
N ARG A 66 11.98 -9.31 -11.71
CA ARG A 66 12.73 -10.51 -12.12
C ARG A 66 11.76 -11.61 -12.55
N ASP A 67 11.09 -11.35 -13.66
CA ASP A 67 10.65 -12.36 -14.64
C ASP A 67 10.98 -11.83 -16.04
#